data_AF-A0A7V5PPZ3-F1
#
_entry.id   AF-A0A7V5PPZ3-F1
#
_cell.length_a   1.000
_cell.length_b   1.000
_cell.length_c   1.000
_cell.angle_alpha   90.00
_cell.angle_beta   90.00
_cell.angle_gamma   90.00
#
_symmetry.space_group_name_H-M   'P 1'
#
loop_
_entity.id
_entity.type
_entity.pdbx_description
1 polymer ?
#
loop_
_entity_poly.entity_id
_entity_poly.type
_entity_poly.pdbx_seq_one_letter_code
_entity_poly.pdbx_strand_id
1 'polypeptide(L)'
;MSGKRRIVFGLLVLFSALHAQPQQNRASQVKQLYESLQFEQAIQLSQRLLRDDTITNPQDLITIHQYAGFSFFNLGRPDSAKKHFLTILSIDPEYEFNPVNTSPKIITFFKKIKEKYQINRDTDRQVAYVRYVFVRDLRPGATWRSALLPGWGQYFKGQKNKGKILSSSFAGGALLTITSYLLERNYHQKYRDATSQSEIQKNYDAYNRWYKARHYAMYFTAAVWTISVLDAIWAPYSSTALTLNWQGDGMLSLRISF
;
A
#
# COMPACT_ATOMS: atom_id res chain seq x y z
N MET A 1 -22.57 -23.22 -44.64
CA MET A 1 -21.90 -23.97 -43.56
C MET A 1 -20.60 -23.26 -43.20
N SER A 2 -20.40 -23.02 -41.89
CA SER A 2 -19.10 -22.78 -41.20
C SER A 2 -18.22 -21.62 -41.71
N GLY A 3 -17.99 -20.52 -41.00
CA GLY A 3 -17.65 -20.45 -39.58
C GLY A 3 -16.23 -19.90 -39.42
N LYS A 4 -16.07 -18.57 -39.41
CA LYS A 4 -14.82 -17.91 -38.99
C LYS A 4 -15.13 -16.74 -38.07
N ARG A 5 -15.45 -17.06 -36.81
CA ARG A 5 -15.28 -16.17 -35.66
C ARG A 5 -14.00 -16.62 -34.94
N ARG A 6 -12.93 -15.86 -35.05
CA ARG A 6 -11.74 -15.96 -34.20
C ARG A 6 -11.53 -14.57 -33.60
N ILE A 7 -12.07 -14.36 -32.40
CA ILE A 7 -11.30 -14.22 -31.16
C ILE A 7 -10.35 -13.01 -31.28
N VAL A 8 -10.87 -11.83 -30.93
CA VAL A 8 -10.05 -10.69 -30.49
C VAL A 8 -10.25 -10.60 -28.98
N PHE A 9 -9.51 -11.44 -28.26
CA PHE A 9 -9.31 -11.33 -26.81
C PHE A 9 -7.80 -11.35 -26.62
N GLY A 10 -7.21 -10.19 -26.41
CA GLY A 10 -5.77 -10.08 -26.28
C GLY A 10 -5.30 -8.65 -26.22
N LEU A 11 -5.67 -7.93 -25.16
CA LEU A 11 -5.06 -6.65 -24.79
C LEU A 11 -5.45 -6.31 -23.36
N LEU A 12 -4.67 -6.79 -22.38
CA LEU A 12 -4.48 -6.18 -21.04
C LEU A 12 -3.56 -7.00 -20.10
N VAL A 13 -2.36 -7.41 -20.55
CA VAL A 13 -1.30 -7.91 -19.62
C VAL A 13 0.09 -7.47 -20.07
N LEU A 14 0.28 -6.19 -20.39
CA LEU A 14 1.58 -5.70 -20.91
C LEU A 14 2.04 -4.38 -20.27
N PHE A 15 1.83 -4.21 -18.96
CA PHE A 15 2.28 -3.00 -18.26
C PHE A 15 2.92 -3.23 -16.87
N SER A 16 3.52 -4.40 -16.61
CA SER A 16 4.11 -4.70 -15.30
C SER A 16 5.63 -4.87 -15.29
N ALA A 17 6.35 -4.61 -16.38
CA ALA A 17 7.78 -4.89 -16.47
C ALA A 17 8.69 -3.65 -16.61
N LEU A 18 8.15 -2.43 -16.50
CA LEU A 18 8.94 -1.21 -16.55
C LEU A 18 8.93 -0.56 -15.17
N HIS A 19 10.13 -0.43 -14.58
CA HIS A 19 10.49 0.22 -13.31
C HIS A 19 10.68 -0.69 -12.10
N ALA A 20 11.69 -1.55 -12.19
CA ALA A 20 12.50 -1.88 -11.03
C ALA A 20 13.98 -1.87 -11.43
N GLN A 21 14.52 -0.70 -11.78
CA GLN A 21 15.97 -0.52 -11.67
C GLN A 21 16.31 -0.74 -10.19
N PRO A 22 17.24 -1.64 -9.83
CA PRO A 22 17.61 -1.83 -8.44
C PRO A 22 18.23 -0.53 -7.95
N GLN A 23 17.44 0.25 -7.22
CA GLN A 23 17.91 1.43 -6.51
C GLN A 23 19.09 0.96 -5.66
N GLN A 24 20.31 1.32 -6.08
CA GLN A 24 21.54 0.99 -5.38
C GLN A 24 21.31 1.30 -3.89
N ASN A 25 21.33 0.27 -3.06
CA ASN A 25 20.82 0.37 -1.69
C ASN A 25 21.65 1.44 -0.94
N ARG A 26 21.08 2.62 -0.71
CA ARG A 26 21.81 3.76 -0.12
C ARG A 26 22.34 3.42 1.27
N ALA A 27 21.69 2.51 1.99
CA ALA A 27 22.19 2.00 3.27
C ALA A 27 23.50 1.21 3.12
N SER A 28 23.72 0.53 1.99
CA SER A 28 24.97 -0.17 1.70
C SER A 28 26.16 0.78 1.52
N GLN A 29 25.94 2.03 1.11
CA GLN A 29 27.02 3.02 1.02
C GLN A 29 27.54 3.41 2.40
N VAL A 30 26.66 3.50 3.41
CA VAL A 30 27.08 3.74 4.81
C VAL A 30 27.97 2.60 5.29
N LYS A 31 27.58 1.35 5.00
CA LYS A 31 28.38 0.17 5.30
C LYS A 31 29.76 0.24 4.66
N GLN A 32 29.82 0.58 3.37
CA GLN A 32 31.10 0.70 2.64
C GLN A 32 32.03 1.74 3.26
N LEU A 33 31.51 2.91 3.63
CA LEU A 33 32.29 3.95 4.32
C LEU A 33 32.85 3.43 5.66
N TYR A 34 32.03 2.72 6.44
CA TYR A 34 32.48 2.08 7.67
C TYR A 34 33.57 1.03 7.44
N GLU A 35 33.39 0.15 6.46
CA GLU A 35 34.36 -0.89 6.10
C GLU A 35 35.70 -0.29 5.60
N SER A 36 35.65 0.88 4.96
CA SER A 36 36.83 1.66 4.59
C SER A 36 37.43 2.50 5.73
N LEU A 37 36.96 2.34 6.97
CA LEU A 37 37.39 3.08 8.16
C LEU A 37 37.11 4.60 8.09
N GLN A 38 36.25 5.04 7.18
CA GLN A 38 35.85 6.44 7.02
C GLN A 38 34.66 6.75 7.94
N PHE A 39 34.89 6.66 9.26
CA PHE A 39 33.83 6.72 10.27
C PHE A 39 33.06 8.05 10.26
N GLU A 40 33.74 9.18 10.12
CA GLU A 40 33.11 10.50 10.05
C GLU A 40 32.20 10.64 8.82
N GLN A 41 32.64 10.11 7.68
CA GLN A 41 31.86 10.15 6.44
C GLN A 41 30.64 9.24 6.53
N ALA A 42 30.79 8.04 7.12
CA ALA A 42 29.68 7.14 7.40
C ALA A 42 28.62 7.83 8.26
N ILE A 43 29.02 8.54 9.31
CA ILE A 43 28.12 9.32 10.17
C ILE A 43 27.42 10.44 9.38
N GLN A 44 28.17 11.22 8.60
CA GLN A 44 27.59 12.31 7.79
C GLN A 44 26.57 11.79 6.76
N LEU A 45 26.88 10.69 6.09
CA LEU A 45 25.96 10.07 5.14
C LEU A 45 24.72 9.54 5.85
N SER A 46 24.88 8.82 6.98
CA SER A 46 23.74 8.36 7.79
C SER A 46 22.83 9.51 8.20
N GLN A 47 23.38 10.62 8.72
CA GLN A 47 22.58 11.78 9.10
C GLN A 47 21.82 12.42 7.93
N ARG A 48 22.40 12.41 6.72
CA ARG A 48 21.69 12.86 5.52
C ARG A 48 20.56 11.90 5.16
N LEU A 49 20.83 10.59 5.12
CA LEU A 49 19.83 9.58 4.76
C LEU A 49 18.68 9.51 5.77
N LEU A 50 18.94 9.68 7.06
CA LEU A 50 17.90 9.65 8.10
C LEU A 50 17.05 10.92 8.15
N ARG A 51 17.47 12.01 7.48
CA ARG A 51 16.66 13.22 7.26
C ARG A 51 15.86 13.15 5.95
N ASP A 52 16.19 12.22 5.08
CA ASP A 52 15.54 12.00 3.81
C ASP A 52 14.42 10.94 4.01
N ASP A 53 13.16 11.36 3.87
CA ASP A 53 11.98 10.49 4.05
C ASP A 53 11.86 9.37 2.99
N THR A 54 12.85 9.22 2.10
CA THR A 54 12.89 8.16 1.09
C THR A 54 13.29 6.79 1.63
N ILE A 55 13.87 6.69 2.84
CA ILE A 55 14.19 5.39 3.44
C ILE A 55 12.94 4.82 4.14
N THR A 56 12.24 3.92 3.44
CA THR A 56 10.97 3.34 3.90
C THR A 56 11.07 1.90 4.40
N ASN A 57 12.19 1.22 4.12
CA ASN A 57 12.42 -0.17 4.49
C ASN A 57 13.05 -0.27 5.91
N PRO A 58 12.45 -1.02 6.85
CA PRO A 58 13.00 -1.24 8.18
C PRO A 58 14.45 -1.74 8.19
N GLN A 59 14.80 -2.65 7.27
CA GLN A 59 16.14 -3.24 7.25
C GLN A 59 17.22 -2.24 6.83
N ASP A 60 16.88 -1.29 5.95
CA ASP A 60 17.78 -0.23 5.53
C ASP A 60 18.01 0.76 6.68
N LEU A 61 16.95 1.09 7.43
CA LEU A 61 17.07 1.89 8.67
C LEU A 61 17.97 1.20 9.69
N ILE A 62 17.75 -0.09 9.97
CA ILE A 62 18.61 -0.87 10.86
C ILE A 62 20.07 -0.80 10.39
N THR A 63 20.31 -0.99 9.09
CA THR A 63 21.65 -0.93 8.50
C THR A 63 22.30 0.44 8.69
N ILE A 64 21.59 1.54 8.40
CA ILE A 64 22.11 2.90 8.57
C ILE A 64 22.44 3.19 10.04
N HIS A 65 21.55 2.83 10.96
CA HIS A 65 21.76 2.99 12.39
C HIS A 65 22.90 2.10 12.92
N GLN A 66 23.01 0.87 12.44
CA GLN A 66 24.07 -0.07 12.81
C GLN A 66 25.44 0.53 12.51
N TYR A 67 25.68 0.94 11.27
CA TYR A 67 26.99 1.45 10.86
C TYR A 67 27.26 2.87 11.38
N ALA A 68 26.25 3.71 11.60
CA ALA A 68 26.41 4.96 12.33
C ALA A 68 26.82 4.70 13.79
N GLY A 69 26.15 3.77 14.47
CA GLY A 69 26.45 3.38 15.85
C GLY A 69 27.85 2.80 15.99
N PHE A 70 28.26 1.92 15.07
CA PHE A 70 29.61 1.37 15.03
C PHE A 70 30.66 2.46 14.82
N SER A 71 30.42 3.39 13.88
CA SER A 71 31.32 4.53 13.62
C SER A 71 31.48 5.42 14.86
N PHE A 72 30.39 5.79 15.53
CA PHE A 72 30.45 6.56 16.77
C PHE A 72 31.22 5.82 17.88
N PHE A 73 31.01 4.52 18.01
CA PHE A 73 31.71 3.71 19.01
C PHE A 73 33.23 3.70 18.75
N ASN A 74 33.64 3.48 17.49
CA ASN A 74 35.04 3.46 17.10
C ASN A 74 35.74 4.83 17.28
N LEU A 75 34.99 5.93 17.15
CA LEU A 75 35.47 7.29 17.42
C LEU A 75 35.46 7.66 18.92
N GLY A 76 35.22 6.69 19.82
CA GLY A 76 35.21 6.94 21.27
C GLY A 76 33.99 7.73 21.76
N ARG A 77 32.87 7.68 21.03
CA ARG A 77 31.62 8.39 21.36
C ARG A 77 30.49 7.39 21.70
N PRO A 78 30.60 6.65 22.82
CA PRO A 78 29.65 5.57 23.15
C PRO A 78 28.23 6.08 23.40
N ASP A 79 28.05 7.30 23.88
CA ASP A 79 26.70 7.87 24.11
C ASP A 79 25.95 8.11 22.79
N SER A 80 26.65 8.56 21.75
CA SER A 80 26.08 8.68 20.41
C SER A 80 25.76 7.31 19.83
N ALA A 81 26.65 6.32 19.99
CA ALA A 81 26.42 4.95 19.55
C ALA A 81 25.19 4.33 20.22
N LYS A 82 25.03 4.54 21.53
CA LYS A 82 23.89 4.07 22.32
C LYS A 82 22.55 4.51 21.72
N LYS A 83 22.44 5.78 21.30
CA LYS A 83 21.20 6.30 20.69
C LYS A 83 20.82 5.51 19.43
N HIS A 84 21.79 5.23 18.56
CA HIS A 84 21.54 4.44 17.35
C HIS A 84 21.13 3.01 17.67
N PHE A 85 21.77 2.37 18.66
CA PHE A 85 21.42 1.01 19.08
C PHE A 85 20.05 0.90 19.72
N LEU A 86 19.64 1.90 20.52
CA LEU A 86 18.28 1.98 21.05
C LEU A 86 17.24 2.11 19.94
N THR A 87 17.54 2.90 18.90
CA THR A 87 16.67 2.98 17.73
C THR A 87 16.54 1.65 17.00
N ILE A 88 17.62 0.87 16.85
CA ILE A 88 17.54 -0.50 16.29
C ILE A 88 16.59 -1.37 17.12
N LEU A 89 16.74 -1.36 18.44
CA LEU A 89 15.87 -2.12 19.35
C LEU A 89 14.40 -1.66 19.32
N SER A 90 14.15 -0.39 18.96
CA SER A 90 12.80 0.12 18.77
C SER A 90 12.13 -0.37 17.49
N ILE A 91 12.94 -0.76 16.48
CA ILE A 91 12.48 -1.35 15.22
C ILE A 91 12.33 -2.86 15.38
N ASP A 92 13.35 -3.51 15.96
CA ASP A 92 13.41 -4.95 16.22
C ASP A 92 13.92 -5.20 17.65
N PRO A 93 13.02 -5.45 18.63
CA PRO A 93 13.39 -5.68 20.03
C PRO A 93 14.27 -6.91 20.26
N GLU A 94 14.22 -7.89 19.35
CA GLU A 94 14.97 -9.13 19.46
C GLU A 94 16.29 -9.11 18.69
N TYR A 95 16.59 -7.99 18.02
CA TYR A 95 17.78 -7.82 17.21
C TYR A 95 19.07 -8.21 17.96
N GLU A 96 19.99 -8.87 17.25
CA GLU A 96 21.33 -9.25 17.70
C GLU A 96 22.34 -8.98 16.58
N PHE A 97 23.51 -8.44 16.94
CA PHE A 97 24.61 -8.32 16.00
C PHE A 97 25.24 -9.69 15.72
N ASN A 98 25.63 -9.93 14.46
CA ASN A 98 26.31 -11.17 14.08
C ASN A 98 27.75 -11.17 14.67
N PRO A 99 28.10 -12.17 15.51
CA PRO A 99 29.41 -12.22 16.15
C PRO A 99 30.58 -12.47 15.20
N VAL A 100 30.31 -12.99 14.01
CA VAL A 100 31.34 -13.26 12.98
C VAL A 100 31.86 -11.95 12.37
N ASN A 101 31.01 -10.92 12.25
CA ASN A 101 31.34 -9.69 11.54
C ASN A 101 31.31 -8.42 12.42
N THR A 102 31.08 -8.56 13.72
CA THR A 102 30.97 -7.45 14.67
C THR A 102 31.99 -7.61 15.80
N SER A 103 32.68 -6.52 16.15
CA SER A 103 33.67 -6.53 17.23
C SER A 103 33.05 -6.99 18.56
N PRO A 104 33.72 -7.89 19.32
CA PRO A 104 33.23 -8.33 20.63
C PRO A 104 32.92 -7.18 21.60
N LYS A 105 33.70 -6.09 21.55
CA LYS A 105 33.47 -4.90 22.39
C LYS A 105 32.14 -4.23 22.09
N ILE A 106 31.78 -4.11 20.81
CA ILE A 106 30.49 -3.54 20.38
C ILE A 106 29.35 -4.46 20.79
N ILE A 107 29.50 -5.78 20.62
CA ILE A 107 28.49 -6.76 21.03
C ILE A 107 28.23 -6.67 22.54
N THR A 108 29.28 -6.66 23.37
CA THR A 108 29.13 -6.51 24.82
C THR A 108 28.46 -5.19 25.18
N PHE A 109 28.81 -4.10 24.52
CA PHE A 109 28.19 -2.80 24.74
C PHE A 109 26.70 -2.80 24.35
N PHE A 110 26.36 -3.39 23.21
CA PHE A 110 24.98 -3.53 22.74
C PHE A 110 24.13 -4.40 23.67
N LYS A 111 24.64 -5.55 24.13
CA LYS A 111 23.92 -6.43 25.07
C LYS A 111 23.54 -5.71 26.36
N LYS A 112 24.44 -4.90 26.92
CA LYS A 112 24.14 -4.04 28.09
C LYS A 112 23.03 -3.03 27.81
N ILE A 113 22.94 -2.52 26.58
CA ILE A 113 21.86 -1.61 26.17
C ILE A 113 20.55 -2.37 26.04
N LYS A 114 20.56 -3.55 25.39
CA LYS A 114 19.39 -4.42 25.20
C LYS A 114 18.79 -4.88 26.52
N GLU A 115 19.61 -5.32 27.46
CA GLU A 115 19.18 -5.70 28.81
C GLU A 115 18.44 -4.53 29.51
N LYS A 116 19.04 -3.33 29.50
CA LYS A 116 18.40 -2.13 30.06
C LYS A 116 17.13 -1.73 29.30
N TYR A 117 17.09 -1.93 27.99
CA TYR A 117 15.92 -1.63 27.16
C TYR A 117 14.75 -2.55 27.50
N GLN A 118 15.01 -3.85 27.68
CA GLN A 118 14.00 -4.84 28.06
C GLN A 118 13.44 -4.60 29.47
N ILE A 119 14.30 -4.27 30.44
CA ILE A 119 13.88 -3.95 31.82
C ILE A 119 13.00 -2.70 31.86
N ASN A 120 13.33 -1.67 31.06
CA ASN A 120 12.63 -0.37 31.11
C ASN A 120 11.49 -0.24 30.08
N ARG A 121 11.10 -1.32 29.39
CA ARG A 121 10.05 -1.28 28.35
C ARG A 121 8.68 -0.85 28.88
N ASP A 122 8.45 -1.06 30.18
CA ASP A 122 7.21 -0.75 30.89
C ASP A 122 7.28 0.53 31.76
N THR A 123 8.44 1.20 31.83
CA THR A 123 8.67 2.41 32.66
C THR A 123 9.36 3.51 31.85
N ASP A 124 8.67 4.00 30.82
CA ASP A 124 9.26 4.82 29.76
C ASP A 124 9.19 6.33 30.06
N ARG A 125 10.33 7.02 30.34
CA ARG A 125 10.46 8.50 30.23
C ARG A 125 11.86 9.09 29.97
N GLN A 126 12.99 8.37 30.08
CA GLN A 126 14.29 9.05 30.32
C GLN A 126 15.33 9.04 29.19
N VAL A 127 15.14 8.33 28.06
CA VAL A 127 16.16 8.32 26.98
C VAL A 127 15.56 8.73 25.63
N ALA A 128 15.96 9.89 25.12
CA ALA A 128 15.57 10.37 23.79
C ALA A 128 16.30 9.58 22.68
N TYR A 129 15.58 8.72 21.97
CA TYR A 129 16.00 8.07 20.73
C TYR A 129 14.88 8.19 19.67
N VAL A 130 15.23 8.06 18.39
CA VAL A 130 14.24 8.11 17.30
C VAL A 130 13.47 6.79 17.27
N ARG A 131 12.14 6.86 17.31
CA ARG A 131 11.24 5.71 17.18
C ARG A 131 10.54 5.77 15.82
N TYR A 132 10.78 4.76 14.99
CA TYR A 132 10.12 4.65 13.69
C TYR A 132 8.75 3.97 13.83
N VAL A 133 7.74 4.54 13.17
CA VAL A 133 6.39 3.95 13.08
C VAL A 133 6.13 3.60 11.61
N PHE A 134 6.15 2.32 11.30
CA PHE A 134 5.86 1.85 9.95
C PHE A 134 4.35 1.79 9.73
N VAL A 135 3.82 2.72 8.94
CA VAL A 135 2.42 2.71 8.51
C VAL A 135 2.34 1.97 7.17
N ARG A 136 1.67 0.82 7.16
CA ARG A 136 1.45 0.06 5.92
C ARG A 136 0.52 0.83 4.99
N ASP A 137 0.96 1.08 3.75
CA ASP A 137 0.09 1.64 2.73
C ASP A 137 -0.98 0.61 2.30
N LEU A 138 -2.25 0.97 2.48
CA LEU A 138 -3.40 0.12 2.15
C LEU A 138 -3.77 0.21 0.66
N ARG A 139 -3.26 1.20 -0.10
CA ARG A 139 -3.64 1.46 -1.51
C ARG A 139 -3.36 0.29 -2.45
N PRO A 140 -2.19 -0.38 -2.43
CA PRO A 140 -1.96 -1.54 -3.30
C PRO A 140 -2.97 -2.66 -3.03
N GLY A 141 -3.25 -2.92 -1.74
CA GLY A 141 -4.24 -3.88 -1.29
C GLY A 141 -5.68 -3.51 -1.70
N ALA A 142 -6.02 -2.23 -1.68
CA ALA A 142 -7.32 -1.75 -2.10
C ALA A 142 -7.51 -1.80 -3.63
N THR A 143 -6.44 -1.56 -4.38
CA THR A 143 -6.45 -1.49 -5.84
C THR A 143 -6.82 -2.82 -6.45
N TRP A 144 -6.15 -3.91 -6.08
CA TRP A 144 -6.45 -5.22 -6.65
C TRP A 144 -7.88 -5.69 -6.30
N ARG A 145 -8.35 -5.38 -5.08
CA ARG A 145 -9.73 -5.69 -4.65
C ARG A 145 -10.76 -4.96 -5.51
N SER A 146 -10.53 -3.68 -5.78
CA SER A 146 -11.43 -2.87 -6.62
C SER A 146 -11.38 -3.26 -8.09
N ALA A 147 -10.24 -3.75 -8.57
CA ALA A 147 -10.10 -4.28 -9.92
C ALA A 147 -10.97 -5.54 -10.13
N LEU A 148 -11.06 -6.39 -9.10
CA LEU A 148 -11.94 -7.56 -9.12
C LEU A 148 -13.41 -7.17 -8.94
N LEU A 149 -13.72 -6.37 -7.93
CA LEU A 149 -15.08 -5.95 -7.62
C LEU A 149 -15.13 -4.49 -7.18
N PRO A 150 -15.75 -3.60 -7.97
CA PRO A 150 -15.89 -2.19 -7.62
C PRO A 150 -16.50 -1.98 -6.22
N GLY A 151 -15.87 -1.09 -5.46
CA GLY A 151 -16.21 -0.77 -4.06
C GLY A 151 -15.54 -1.66 -3.00
N TRP A 152 -15.00 -2.84 -3.34
CA TRP A 152 -14.37 -3.72 -2.36
C TRP A 152 -13.11 -3.12 -1.74
N GLY A 153 -12.27 -2.44 -2.53
CA GLY A 153 -11.09 -1.76 -2.00
C GLY A 153 -11.42 -0.61 -1.06
N GLN A 154 -12.51 0.12 -1.31
CA GLN A 154 -12.97 1.20 -0.43
C GLN A 154 -13.43 0.64 0.92
N TYR A 155 -14.13 -0.49 0.95
CA TYR A 155 -14.41 -1.19 2.22
C TYR A 155 -13.15 -1.59 2.96
N PHE A 156 -12.16 -2.12 2.25
CA PHE A 156 -10.86 -2.49 2.84
C PHE A 156 -10.12 -1.29 3.44
N LYS A 157 -10.23 -0.10 2.83
CA LYS A 157 -9.70 1.17 3.36
C LYS A 157 -10.57 1.80 4.46
N GLY A 158 -11.65 1.13 4.90
CA GLY A 158 -12.60 1.67 5.88
C GLY A 158 -13.61 2.69 5.33
N GLN A 159 -13.57 3.00 4.03
CA GLN A 159 -14.43 3.99 3.37
C GLN A 159 -15.81 3.40 3.02
N LYS A 160 -16.58 3.02 4.04
CA LYS A 160 -17.83 2.26 3.89
C LYS A 160 -18.85 2.94 2.97
N ASN A 161 -19.03 4.26 3.08
CA ASN A 161 -20.02 4.98 2.26
C ASN A 161 -19.64 4.98 0.78
N LYS A 162 -18.35 5.20 0.46
CA LYS A 162 -17.85 5.11 -0.92
C LYS A 162 -17.97 3.69 -1.47
N GLY A 163 -17.60 2.69 -0.67
CA GLY A 163 -17.73 1.28 -1.03
C GLY A 163 -19.17 0.92 -1.39
N LYS A 164 -20.14 1.35 -0.58
CA LYS A 164 -21.58 1.15 -0.85
C LYS A 164 -22.00 1.75 -2.18
N ILE A 165 -21.67 3.02 -2.44
CA ILE A 165 -22.07 3.71 -3.67
C ILE A 165 -21.48 2.99 -4.89
N LEU A 166 -20.17 2.73 -4.89
CA LEU A 166 -19.50 2.10 -6.03
C LEU A 166 -20.00 0.68 -6.30
N SER A 167 -20.13 -0.15 -5.26
CA SER A 167 -20.64 -1.52 -5.42
C SER A 167 -22.09 -1.54 -5.89
N SER A 168 -22.96 -0.69 -5.34
CA SER A 168 -24.37 -0.62 -5.75
C SER A 168 -24.53 -0.11 -7.17
N SER A 169 -23.79 0.93 -7.56
CA SER A 169 -23.80 1.43 -8.95
C SER A 169 -23.31 0.38 -9.94
N PHE A 170 -22.22 -0.33 -9.62
CA PHE A 170 -21.70 -1.39 -10.48
C PHE A 170 -22.70 -2.54 -10.61
N ALA A 171 -23.26 -3.03 -9.51
CA ALA A 171 -24.25 -4.10 -9.50
C ALA A 171 -25.51 -3.70 -10.30
N GLY A 172 -26.02 -2.49 -10.12
CA GLY A 172 -27.17 -1.97 -10.86
C GLY A 172 -26.91 -1.89 -12.37
N GLY A 173 -25.76 -1.34 -12.78
CA GLY A 173 -25.37 -1.27 -14.19
C GLY A 173 -25.14 -2.65 -14.82
N ALA A 174 -24.51 -3.58 -14.09
CA ALA A 174 -24.30 -4.95 -14.54
C ALA A 174 -25.62 -5.70 -14.71
N LEU A 175 -26.53 -5.59 -13.74
CA LEU A 175 -27.89 -6.15 -13.84
C LEU A 175 -28.64 -5.58 -15.04
N LEU A 176 -28.61 -4.26 -15.24
CA LEU A 176 -29.26 -3.62 -16.39
C LEU A 176 -28.65 -4.07 -17.72
N THR A 177 -27.34 -4.28 -17.77
CA THR A 177 -26.65 -4.81 -18.95
C THR A 177 -27.15 -6.21 -19.29
N ILE A 178 -27.22 -7.10 -18.29
CA ILE A 178 -27.67 -8.48 -18.46
C ILE A 178 -29.14 -8.52 -18.89
N THR A 179 -30.03 -7.79 -18.22
CA THR A 179 -31.46 -7.79 -18.56
C THR A 179 -31.71 -7.19 -19.93
N SER A 180 -31.03 -6.09 -20.28
CA SER A 180 -31.14 -5.47 -21.62
C SER A 180 -30.64 -6.42 -22.71
N TYR A 181 -29.56 -7.18 -22.47
CA TYR A 181 -29.07 -8.19 -23.41
C TYR A 181 -30.09 -9.31 -23.66
N LEU A 182 -30.71 -9.84 -22.60
CA LEU A 182 -31.72 -10.89 -22.72
C LEU A 182 -32.95 -10.41 -23.48
N LEU A 183 -33.40 -9.17 -23.21
CA LEU A 183 -34.55 -8.57 -23.88
C LEU A 183 -34.26 -8.20 -25.33
N GLU A 184 -33.09 -7.62 -25.62
CA GLU A 184 -32.62 -7.37 -26.99
C GLU A 184 -32.66 -8.66 -27.81
N ARG A 185 -32.12 -9.76 -27.26
CA ARG A 185 -32.11 -11.06 -27.95
C ARG A 185 -33.53 -11.60 -28.20
N ASN A 186 -34.44 -11.44 -27.23
CA ASN A 186 -35.84 -11.86 -27.38
C ASN A 186 -36.55 -11.07 -28.49
N TYR A 187 -36.45 -9.75 -28.48
CA TYR A 187 -37.11 -8.90 -29.49
C TYR A 187 -36.46 -9.00 -30.87
N HIS A 188 -35.16 -9.24 -30.93
CA HIS A 188 -34.48 -9.53 -32.18
C HIS A 188 -35.06 -10.79 -32.84
N GLN A 189 -35.32 -11.84 -32.05
CA GLN A 189 -35.95 -13.06 -32.57
C GLN A 189 -37.38 -12.78 -33.05
N LYS A 190 -38.20 -12.10 -32.24
CA LYS A 190 -39.58 -11.72 -32.63
C LYS A 190 -39.63 -10.85 -33.89
N TYR A 191 -38.66 -9.95 -34.07
CA TYR A 191 -38.53 -9.16 -35.28
C TYR A 191 -38.26 -10.03 -36.51
N ARG A 192 -37.38 -11.04 -36.39
CA ARG A 192 -37.06 -11.96 -37.49
C ARG A 192 -38.21 -12.88 -37.86
N ASP A 193 -39.04 -13.24 -36.89
CA ASP A 193 -40.15 -14.16 -37.06
C ASP A 193 -41.46 -13.44 -37.48
N ALA A 194 -41.50 -12.11 -37.40
CA ALA A 194 -42.69 -11.32 -37.76
C ALA A 194 -42.91 -11.25 -39.27
N THR A 195 -44.16 -11.43 -39.70
CA THR A 195 -44.55 -11.41 -41.12
C THR A 195 -45.36 -10.18 -41.49
N SER A 196 -45.99 -9.51 -40.52
CA SER A 196 -46.78 -8.30 -40.74
C SER A 196 -45.94 -7.02 -40.56
N GLN A 197 -46.17 -6.01 -41.42
CA GLN A 197 -45.41 -4.75 -41.37
C GLN A 197 -45.51 -4.05 -40.01
N SER A 198 -46.70 -4.08 -39.38
CA SER A 198 -46.94 -3.48 -38.06
C SER A 198 -46.13 -4.19 -36.95
N GLU A 199 -46.10 -5.53 -36.95
CA GLU A 199 -45.32 -6.28 -35.96
C GLU A 199 -43.82 -6.15 -36.18
N ILE A 200 -43.37 -6.11 -37.43
CA ILE A 200 -41.96 -5.88 -37.77
C ILE A 200 -41.51 -4.55 -37.17
N GLN A 201 -42.25 -3.47 -37.38
CA GLN A 201 -41.91 -2.15 -36.85
C GLN A 201 -41.90 -2.14 -35.32
N LYS A 202 -42.96 -2.68 -34.68
CA LYS A 202 -43.06 -2.74 -33.21
C LYS A 202 -41.92 -3.52 -32.58
N ASN A 203 -41.58 -4.69 -33.13
CA ASN A 203 -40.50 -5.53 -32.61
C ASN A 203 -39.13 -4.90 -32.87
N TYR A 204 -38.94 -4.24 -34.00
CA TYR A 204 -37.72 -3.48 -34.30
C TYR A 204 -37.51 -2.34 -33.32
N ASP A 205 -38.55 -1.55 -33.02
CA ASP A 205 -38.44 -0.43 -32.09
C ASP A 205 -38.10 -0.90 -30.66
N ALA A 206 -38.71 -2.00 -30.23
CA ALA A 206 -38.38 -2.63 -28.95
C ALA A 206 -36.94 -3.17 -28.93
N TYR A 207 -36.52 -3.87 -29.99
CA TYR A 207 -35.14 -4.33 -30.16
C TYR A 207 -34.15 -3.16 -30.08
N ASN A 208 -34.37 -2.09 -30.83
CA ASN A 208 -33.50 -0.91 -30.89
C ASN A 208 -33.43 -0.21 -29.51
N ARG A 209 -34.53 -0.15 -28.77
CA ARG A 209 -34.56 0.40 -27.42
C ARG A 209 -33.66 -0.39 -26.48
N TRP A 210 -33.79 -1.72 -26.45
CA TRP A 210 -32.99 -2.58 -25.58
C TRP A 210 -31.52 -2.66 -26.02
N TYR A 211 -31.25 -2.59 -27.32
CA TYR A 211 -29.90 -2.44 -27.86
C TYR A 211 -29.23 -1.18 -27.31
N LYS A 212 -29.90 -0.01 -27.39
CA LYS A 212 -29.37 1.26 -26.84
C LYS A 212 -29.20 1.18 -25.33
N ALA A 213 -30.20 0.64 -24.62
CA ALA A 213 -30.15 0.46 -23.16
C ALA A 213 -28.95 -0.38 -22.72
N ARG A 214 -28.67 -1.50 -23.42
CA ARG A 214 -27.48 -2.33 -23.15
C ARG A 214 -26.19 -1.55 -23.32
N HIS A 215 -26.02 -0.80 -24.41
CA HIS A 215 -24.78 -0.06 -24.65
C HIS A 215 -24.56 1.02 -23.59
N TYR A 216 -25.59 1.80 -23.24
CA TYR A 216 -25.49 2.79 -22.18
C TYR A 216 -25.19 2.15 -20.83
N ALA A 217 -25.83 1.03 -20.49
CA ALA A 217 -25.55 0.30 -19.26
C ALA A 217 -24.10 -0.23 -19.22
N MET A 218 -23.61 -0.78 -20.34
CA MET A 218 -22.22 -1.24 -20.45
C MET A 218 -21.21 -0.11 -20.24
N TYR A 219 -21.41 1.05 -20.89
CA TYR A 219 -20.54 2.20 -20.73
C TYR A 219 -20.57 2.74 -19.31
N PHE A 220 -21.76 2.82 -18.70
CA PHE A 220 -21.91 3.22 -17.31
C PHE A 220 -21.18 2.27 -16.36
N THR A 221 -21.36 0.95 -16.51
CA THR A 221 -20.67 -0.05 -15.69
C THR A 221 -19.16 0.03 -15.84
N ALA A 222 -18.66 0.20 -17.06
CA ALA A 222 -17.23 0.37 -17.33
C ALA A 222 -16.66 1.66 -16.70
N ALA A 223 -17.42 2.76 -16.74
CA ALA A 223 -17.04 4.01 -16.10
C ALA A 223 -16.98 3.86 -14.57
N VAL A 224 -18.00 3.25 -13.95
CA VAL A 224 -18.02 2.99 -12.50
C VAL A 224 -16.86 2.09 -12.09
N TRP A 225 -16.58 1.04 -12.85
CA TRP A 225 -15.43 0.16 -12.60
C TRP A 225 -14.11 0.95 -12.64
N THR A 226 -13.92 1.77 -13.67
CA THR A 226 -12.71 2.59 -13.83
C THR A 226 -12.55 3.56 -12.67
N ILE A 227 -13.61 4.30 -12.32
CA ILE A 227 -13.62 5.23 -11.19
C ILE A 227 -13.29 4.51 -9.88
N SER A 228 -13.83 3.30 -9.66
CA SER A 228 -13.55 2.53 -8.44
C SER A 228 -12.08 2.15 -8.30
N VAL A 229 -11.43 1.78 -9.40
CA VAL A 229 -9.99 1.43 -9.41
C VAL A 229 -9.15 2.68 -9.17
N LEU A 230 -9.44 3.78 -9.86
CA LEU A 230 -8.70 5.04 -9.70
C LEU A 230 -8.86 5.62 -8.28
N ASP A 231 -10.06 5.58 -7.70
CA ASP A 231 -10.28 5.97 -6.30
C ASP A 231 -9.54 5.02 -5.33
N ALA A 232 -9.41 3.73 -5.65
CA ALA A 232 -8.65 2.82 -4.81
C ALA A 232 -7.15 3.18 -4.75
N ILE A 233 -6.59 3.60 -5.88
CA ILE A 233 -5.18 4.01 -6.03
C ILE A 233 -4.91 5.34 -5.34
N TRP A 234 -5.73 6.36 -5.60
CA TRP A 234 -5.39 7.74 -5.22
C TRP A 234 -6.14 8.27 -4.01
N ALA A 235 -7.32 7.74 -3.69
CA ALA A 235 -8.12 8.36 -2.65
C ALA A 235 -7.45 8.21 -1.27
N PRO A 236 -7.27 9.31 -0.54
CA PRO A 236 -6.73 9.29 0.81
C PRO A 236 -7.66 8.48 1.71
N TYR A 237 -7.07 7.76 2.66
CA TYR A 237 -7.80 7.01 3.67
C TYR A 237 -7.33 7.45 5.04
N SER A 238 -8.22 7.38 6.03
CA SER A 238 -7.86 7.65 7.41
C SER A 238 -6.93 6.53 7.87
N SER A 239 -5.63 6.80 7.96
CA SER A 239 -4.79 6.07 8.90
C SER A 239 -5.33 6.41 10.28
N THR A 240 -5.69 5.41 11.08
CA THR A 240 -6.07 5.61 12.48
C THR A 240 -5.02 6.51 13.13
N ALA A 241 -5.35 7.79 13.31
CA ALA A 241 -4.46 8.73 13.94
C ALA A 241 -4.57 8.44 15.43
N LEU A 242 -3.50 7.91 16.01
CA LEU A 242 -3.35 7.90 17.46
C LEU A 242 -3.19 9.36 17.87
N THR A 243 -4.30 10.00 18.24
CA THR A 243 -4.26 11.34 18.83
C THR A 243 -3.89 11.15 20.29
N LEU A 244 -2.63 11.43 20.62
CA LEU A 244 -2.14 11.54 21.99
C LEU A 244 -2.60 12.91 22.52
N ASN A 245 -3.72 12.92 23.25
CA ASN A 245 -4.13 14.11 23.98
C ASN A 245 -3.45 14.10 25.35
N TRP A 246 -2.60 15.10 25.58
CA TRP A 246 -2.08 15.37 26.90
C TRP A 246 -3.17 16.07 27.72
N GLN A 247 -3.76 15.36 28.69
CA GLN A 247 -4.60 15.98 29.71
C GLN A 247 -3.69 16.47 30.85
N GLY A 248 -3.90 17.72 31.27
CA GLY A 248 -3.01 18.46 32.18
C GLY A 248 -2.77 17.85 33.57
N ASP A 249 -3.43 16.74 33.89
CA ASP A 249 -3.33 16.05 35.18
C ASP A 249 -2.32 14.88 35.18
N GLY A 250 -1.49 14.77 34.12
CA GLY A 250 -0.46 13.74 34.01
C GLY A 250 -0.95 12.37 33.50
N MET A 251 -2.24 12.23 33.16
CA MET A 251 -2.77 11.08 32.44
C MET A 251 -2.72 11.27 30.92
N LEU A 252 -2.14 10.29 30.22
CA LEU A 252 -2.25 10.16 28.78
C LEU A 252 -3.52 9.38 28.45
N SER A 253 -4.50 10.00 27.79
CA SER A 253 -5.64 9.28 27.23
C SER A 253 -5.43 9.00 25.75
N LEU A 254 -5.52 7.71 25.39
CA LEU A 254 -5.50 7.24 24.01
C LEU A 254 -6.92 7.30 23.46
N ARG A 255 -7.17 8.19 22.49
CA ARG A 255 -8.38 8.11 21.67
C ARG A 255 -8.04 7.51 20.31
N ILE A 256 -8.67 6.38 20.02
CA ILE A 256 -8.68 5.77 18.69
C ILE A 256 -9.88 6.39 17.96
N SER A 257 -9.60 7.34 17.07
CA SER A 257 -10.62 7.88 16.17
C SER A 257 -10.80 6.91 15.00
N PHE A 258 -12.04 6.40 14.83
CA PHE A 258 -12.43 5.52 13.73
C PHE A 258 -12.97 6.31 12.53
#